data_AF-A0A955DT43-F1
#
_entry.id   AF-A0A955DT43-F1
#
_cell.length_a   1.000
_cell.length_b   1.000
_cell.length_c   1.000
_cell.angle_alpha   90.00
_cell.angle_beta   90.00
_cell.angle_gamma   90.00
#
_symmetry.space_group_name_H-M   'P 1'
#
loop_
_entity.id
_entity.type
_entity.pdbx_description
1 polymer ?
#
loop_
_entity_poly.entity_id
_entity_poly.type
_entity_poly.pdbx_seq_one_letter_code
_entity_poly.pdbx_strand_id
1 'polypeptide(L)'
;MLTTLVTTTLLALAGADRKEISISAALEPSPALRYRFQADAFEQRRGDAVQMYMQVALLLSRAEAEQNEEIAALLDVPLSSLQGENLANLELRYDEIGELLHIAARTDQCHWDIPIRELGIATLLPELGSLRQAARVLAAHARLMMSEGDFDGAIRDIESGMVLGRNLSEGPTLIHALVGIAVQSLMLDRVEELSSLEGAPNLYWAIANEPRVSLEEALRFEAAFIEFSDIGIRDLDHRTLSVPELESRTRSTIQNFTRLMGYAETPGMTGSSGAFLGIAQVMTVYPAAKQSFIDQGMPESDVAALPVTYVALRYTYDDYTRLRDDIFKWFSLPYWDARVGLARAESSLEAEAGRHLNPFVAFLPALSKARESQVRIERAMDLRMLVEALRHHVAKT
;
A
#
# COMPACT_ATOMS: atom_id res chain seq x y z
N MET A 1 -4.36 -24.20 30.23
CA MET A 1 -4.58 -23.05 31.12
C MET A 1 -4.78 -21.84 30.22
N LEU A 2 -5.99 -21.28 30.09
CA LEU A 2 -6.20 -20.06 29.31
C LEU A 2 -5.74 -18.86 30.13
N THR A 3 -4.81 -18.07 29.60
CA THR A 3 -4.40 -16.80 30.21
C THR A 3 -4.94 -15.66 29.36
N THR A 4 -5.71 -14.75 29.95
CA THR A 4 -6.23 -13.56 29.26
C THR A 4 -5.18 -12.45 29.28
N LEU A 5 -4.73 -12.00 28.10
CA LEU A 5 -3.86 -10.82 28.00
C LEU A 5 -4.68 -9.57 27.68
N VAL A 6 -4.41 -8.48 28.40
CA VAL A 6 -4.95 -7.15 28.11
C VAL A 6 -3.85 -6.29 27.52
N THR A 7 -3.95 -5.97 26.24
CA THR A 7 -2.96 -5.10 25.57
C THR A 7 -3.51 -3.69 25.49
N THR A 8 -2.84 -2.74 26.16
CA THR A 8 -3.18 -1.32 26.08
C THR A 8 -2.35 -0.67 24.97
N THR A 9 -3.00 -0.12 23.95
CA THR A 9 -2.39 0.87 23.07
C THR A 9 -1.99 2.06 23.96
N LEU A 10 -0.68 2.32 24.10
CA LEU A 10 -0.12 3.44 24.88
C LEU A 10 -0.53 4.79 24.26
N LEU A 11 -1.76 5.19 24.57
CA LEU A 11 -2.28 6.55 24.56
C LEU A 11 -3.27 6.57 25.72
N ALA A 12 -2.80 7.05 26.87
CA ALA A 12 -3.63 7.35 28.01
C ALA A 12 -4.60 8.48 27.63
N LEU A 13 -5.75 8.11 27.07
CA LEU A 13 -6.96 8.91 26.94
C LEU A 13 -8.12 7.93 27.18
N ALA A 14 -9.07 8.33 28.03
CA ALA A 14 -10.25 7.53 28.36
C ALA A 14 -10.92 6.99 27.08
N GLY A 15 -10.98 5.67 26.92
CA GLY A 15 -11.54 5.01 25.73
C GLY A 15 -10.57 4.13 24.92
N ALA A 16 -9.51 3.58 25.51
CA ALA A 16 -8.65 2.62 24.81
C ALA A 16 -9.43 1.33 24.48
N ASP A 17 -9.43 0.92 23.21
CA ASP A 17 -9.93 -0.38 22.76
C ASP A 17 -9.14 -1.49 23.47
N ARG A 18 -9.80 -2.14 24.43
CA ARG A 18 -9.28 -3.31 25.12
C ARG A 18 -9.54 -4.53 24.26
N LYS A 19 -8.48 -5.13 23.70
CA LYS A 19 -8.56 -6.46 23.08
C LYS A 19 -8.14 -7.52 24.10
N GLU A 20 -9.03 -8.48 24.36
CA GLU A 20 -8.70 -9.68 25.13
C GLU A 20 -8.21 -10.75 24.16
N ILE A 21 -7.04 -11.33 24.44
CA ILE A 21 -6.44 -12.39 23.63
C ILE A 21 -6.33 -13.64 24.52
N SER A 22 -6.89 -14.74 24.02
CA SER A 22 -6.75 -16.08 24.59
C SER A 22 -5.51 -16.75 24.02
N ILE A 23 -4.64 -17.28 24.89
CA ILE A 23 -3.40 -17.94 24.47
C ILE A 23 -3.27 -19.33 25.07
N SER A 24 -2.66 -20.24 24.33
CA SER A 24 -2.27 -21.58 24.79
C SER A 24 -0.77 -21.64 25.11
N ALA A 25 -0.38 -22.41 26.12
CA ALA A 25 1.03 -22.58 26.45
C ALA A 25 1.76 -23.36 25.34
N ALA A 26 2.90 -22.86 24.86
CA ALA A 26 3.72 -23.53 23.85
C ALA A 26 5.20 -23.20 24.05
N LEU A 27 6.03 -24.23 24.20
CA LEU A 27 7.48 -24.08 24.22
C LEU A 27 7.99 -23.62 22.84
N GLU A 28 9.20 -23.07 22.86
CA GLU A 28 9.95 -22.79 21.63
C GLU A 28 10.14 -24.12 20.85
N PRO A 29 9.99 -24.11 19.51
CA PRO A 29 10.22 -25.31 18.72
C PRO A 29 11.68 -25.76 18.82
N SER A 30 11.93 -27.05 18.66
CA SER A 30 13.28 -27.59 18.50
C SER A 30 13.38 -28.25 17.12
N PRO A 31 14.16 -27.70 16.17
CA PRO A 31 14.98 -26.49 16.28
C PRO A 31 14.17 -25.17 16.33
N ALA A 32 14.74 -24.13 16.94
CA ALA A 32 14.10 -22.82 17.14
C ALA A 32 13.60 -22.16 15.85
N LEU A 33 14.32 -22.36 14.76
CA LEU A 33 14.01 -21.81 13.43
C LEU A 33 13.25 -22.80 12.53
N ARG A 34 12.53 -23.78 13.10
CA ARG A 34 11.71 -24.73 12.35
C ARG A 34 10.66 -24.03 11.49
N TYR A 35 10.02 -22.98 12.03
CA TYR A 35 9.00 -22.20 11.34
C TYR A 35 9.55 -20.84 10.93
N ARG A 36 9.23 -20.42 9.71
CA ARG A 36 9.67 -19.17 9.09
C ARG A 36 8.58 -18.63 8.17
N PHE A 37 8.48 -17.32 8.03
CA PHE A 37 7.62 -16.67 7.03
C PHE A 37 8.37 -16.30 5.74
N GLN A 38 9.50 -16.97 5.54
CA GLN A 38 10.31 -16.93 4.34
C GLN A 38 11.05 -18.26 4.21
N ALA A 39 11.05 -18.80 2.99
CA ALA A 39 11.80 -20.00 2.66
C ALA A 39 13.31 -19.82 2.92
N ASP A 40 13.98 -20.90 3.36
CA ASP A 40 15.44 -20.90 3.45
C ASP A 40 16.06 -20.68 2.06
N ALA A 41 17.27 -20.12 2.01
CA ALA A 41 18.06 -19.99 0.78
C ALA A 41 18.23 -21.33 0.02
N PHE A 42 18.26 -22.48 0.70
CA PHE A 42 18.32 -23.78 0.01
C PHE A 42 16.97 -24.28 -0.51
N GLU A 43 15.85 -23.76 0.01
CA GLU A 43 14.48 -24.07 -0.43
C GLU A 43 14.03 -23.11 -1.54
N GLN A 44 14.71 -21.97 -1.66
CA GLN A 44 14.47 -20.99 -2.71
C GLN A 44 14.72 -21.56 -4.09
N ARG A 45 13.82 -21.21 -4.99
CA ARG A 45 13.82 -21.53 -6.41
C ARG A 45 14.18 -20.26 -7.17
N ARG A 46 15.04 -20.41 -8.18
CA ARG A 46 15.32 -19.33 -9.12
C ARG A 46 14.08 -19.04 -9.96
N GLY A 47 13.73 -17.77 -10.09
CA GLY A 47 12.67 -17.33 -11.00
C GLY A 47 12.07 -16.01 -10.57
N ASP A 48 10.91 -15.68 -11.15
CA ASP A 48 10.15 -14.50 -10.78
C ASP A 48 8.75 -14.89 -10.29
N ALA A 49 8.45 -14.57 -9.04
CA ALA A 49 7.20 -14.87 -8.36
C ALA A 49 5.98 -14.24 -9.06
N VAL A 50 6.18 -13.12 -9.76
CA VAL A 50 5.11 -12.43 -10.51
C VAL A 50 4.46 -13.35 -11.53
N GLN A 51 5.20 -14.27 -12.15
CA GLN A 51 4.62 -15.20 -13.13
C GLN A 51 3.53 -16.08 -12.51
N MET A 52 3.74 -16.53 -11.27
CA MET A 52 2.76 -17.31 -10.52
C MET A 52 1.61 -16.42 -10.04
N TYR A 53 1.90 -15.24 -9.53
CA TYR A 53 0.86 -14.29 -9.09
C TYR A 53 -0.06 -13.85 -10.22
N MET A 54 0.46 -13.61 -11.43
CA MET A 54 -0.35 -13.25 -12.58
C MET A 54 -1.25 -14.40 -13.06
N GLN A 55 -0.77 -15.65 -12.96
CA GLN A 55 -1.63 -16.81 -13.21
C GLN A 55 -2.75 -16.94 -12.18
N VAL A 56 -2.43 -16.78 -10.89
CA VAL A 56 -3.44 -16.75 -9.81
C VAL A 56 -4.45 -15.63 -10.06
N ALA A 57 -3.97 -14.44 -10.42
CA ALA A 57 -4.83 -13.30 -10.69
C ALA A 57 -5.81 -13.57 -11.84
N LEU A 58 -5.36 -14.23 -12.90
CA LEU A 58 -6.18 -14.64 -14.05
C LEU A 58 -7.19 -15.74 -13.72
N LEU A 59 -6.81 -16.70 -12.88
CA LEU A 59 -7.72 -17.76 -12.44
C LEU A 59 -8.86 -17.18 -11.59
N LEU A 60 -8.52 -16.28 -10.66
CA LEU A 60 -9.49 -15.63 -9.78
C LEU A 60 -10.26 -14.48 -10.43
N SER A 61 -9.77 -13.88 -11.52
CA SER A 61 -10.53 -12.83 -12.22
C SER A 61 -11.83 -13.34 -12.85
N ARG A 62 -12.03 -14.67 -12.89
CA ARG A 62 -13.24 -15.33 -13.39
C ARG A 62 -14.28 -15.57 -12.28
N ALA A 63 -13.92 -15.33 -11.02
CA ALA A 63 -14.81 -15.55 -9.89
C ALA A 63 -15.91 -14.50 -9.84
N GLU A 64 -17.13 -14.95 -9.54
CA GLU A 64 -18.25 -14.05 -9.30
C GLU A 64 -18.12 -13.39 -7.92
N ALA A 65 -18.72 -12.20 -7.76
CA ALA A 65 -18.64 -11.46 -6.50
C ALA A 65 -19.20 -12.26 -5.31
N GLU A 66 -20.31 -12.98 -5.52
CA GLU A 66 -20.94 -13.84 -4.51
C GLU A 66 -19.97 -14.92 -4.01
N GLN A 67 -19.23 -15.57 -4.91
CA GLN A 67 -18.22 -16.57 -4.55
C GLN A 67 -17.08 -15.98 -3.71
N ASN A 68 -16.71 -14.72 -3.97
CA ASN A 68 -15.69 -14.04 -3.19
C ASN A 68 -16.19 -13.66 -1.79
N GLU A 69 -17.47 -13.27 -1.69
CA GLU A 69 -18.14 -12.95 -0.43
C GLU A 69 -18.33 -14.19 0.45
N GLU A 70 -18.68 -15.34 -0.13
CA GLU A 70 -18.76 -16.62 0.58
C GLU A 70 -17.44 -16.95 1.30
N ILE A 71 -16.31 -16.88 0.60
CA ILE A 71 -14.99 -17.13 1.19
C ILE A 71 -14.63 -16.08 2.24
N ALA A 72 -15.01 -14.82 2.03
CA ALA A 72 -14.78 -13.77 3.01
C ALA A 72 -15.58 -14.01 4.30
N ALA A 73 -16.83 -14.48 4.20
CA ALA A 73 -17.66 -14.80 5.36
C ALA A 73 -17.05 -15.90 6.23
N LEU A 74 -16.37 -16.89 5.63
CA LEU A 74 -15.64 -17.93 6.37
C LEU A 74 -14.55 -17.39 7.28
N LEU A 75 -14.08 -16.15 7.12
CA LEU A 75 -13.07 -15.51 7.97
C LEU A 75 -13.65 -14.97 9.29
N ASP A 76 -14.97 -14.80 9.36
CA ASP A 76 -15.66 -14.24 10.52
C ASP A 76 -16.39 -15.30 11.36
N VAL A 77 -16.67 -16.49 10.79
CA VAL A 77 -17.27 -17.62 11.50
C VAL A 77 -16.35 -18.10 12.63
N PRO A 78 -16.85 -18.45 13.82
CA PRO A 78 -16.03 -19.06 14.87
C PRO A 78 -15.35 -20.34 14.38
N LEU A 79 -14.06 -20.53 14.70
CA LEU A 79 -13.28 -21.67 14.20
C LEU A 79 -13.94 -23.03 14.51
N SER A 80 -14.57 -23.16 15.68
CA SER A 80 -15.27 -24.37 16.12
C SER A 80 -16.47 -24.77 15.26
N SER A 81 -17.02 -23.83 14.48
CA SER A 81 -18.18 -24.05 13.62
C SER A 81 -17.81 -24.19 12.14
N LEU A 82 -16.54 -23.93 11.78
CA LEU A 82 -16.10 -23.83 10.39
C LEU A 82 -16.32 -25.13 9.59
N GLN A 83 -16.09 -26.29 10.20
CA GLN A 83 -16.30 -27.60 9.55
C GLN A 83 -17.78 -27.89 9.25
N GLY A 84 -18.71 -27.16 9.85
CA GLY A 84 -20.15 -27.26 9.57
C GLY A 84 -20.61 -26.38 8.41
N GLU A 85 -19.76 -25.49 7.92
CA GLU A 85 -20.07 -24.57 6.81
C GLU A 85 -19.93 -25.26 5.44
N ASN A 86 -20.44 -24.62 4.39
CA ASN A 86 -20.21 -25.08 3.03
C ASN A 86 -18.81 -24.65 2.55
N LEU A 87 -17.90 -25.62 2.45
CA LEU A 87 -16.50 -25.38 2.08
C LEU A 87 -16.19 -25.64 0.59
N ALA A 88 -17.17 -26.08 -0.20
CA ALA A 88 -16.93 -26.53 -1.57
C ALA A 88 -16.29 -25.45 -2.47
N ASN A 89 -16.71 -24.18 -2.31
CA ASN A 89 -16.11 -23.06 -3.04
C ASN A 89 -14.68 -22.78 -2.57
N LEU A 90 -14.41 -22.83 -1.25
CA LEU A 90 -13.06 -22.67 -0.72
C LEU A 90 -12.11 -23.75 -1.24
N GLU A 91 -12.50 -25.02 -1.15
CA GLU A 91 -11.71 -26.16 -1.61
C GLU A 91 -11.39 -26.05 -3.10
N LEU A 92 -12.41 -25.77 -3.92
CA LEU A 92 -12.23 -25.57 -5.36
C LEU A 92 -11.21 -24.46 -5.66
N ARG A 93 -11.34 -23.30 -5.00
CA ARG A 93 -10.43 -22.17 -5.22
C ARG A 93 -9.02 -22.46 -4.74
N TYR A 94 -8.90 -23.14 -3.61
CA TYR A 94 -7.60 -23.51 -3.07
C TYR A 94 -6.89 -24.51 -3.99
N ASP A 95 -7.59 -25.51 -4.51
CA ASP A 95 -7.05 -26.46 -5.50
C ASP A 95 -6.54 -25.75 -6.77
N GLU A 96 -7.21 -24.68 -7.21
CA GLU A 96 -6.81 -23.89 -8.38
C GLU A 96 -5.51 -23.09 -8.16
N ILE A 97 -5.28 -22.54 -6.97
CA ILE A 97 -4.26 -21.49 -6.76
C ILE A 97 -3.21 -21.81 -5.68
N GLY A 98 -3.50 -22.72 -4.75
CA GLY A 98 -2.71 -22.92 -3.53
C GLY A 98 -1.26 -23.29 -3.85
N GLU A 99 -1.06 -24.26 -4.74
CA GLU A 99 0.30 -24.67 -5.12
C GLU A 99 1.05 -23.57 -5.88
N LEU A 100 0.37 -22.77 -6.71
CA LEU A 100 1.00 -21.61 -7.37
C LEU A 100 1.51 -20.59 -6.34
N LEU A 101 0.72 -20.31 -5.29
CA LEU A 101 1.11 -19.41 -4.21
C LEU A 101 2.27 -19.97 -3.39
N HIS A 102 2.29 -21.28 -3.11
CA HIS A 102 3.42 -21.93 -2.43
C HIS A 102 4.71 -21.92 -3.25
N ILE A 103 4.61 -22.08 -4.57
CA ILE A 103 5.74 -21.96 -5.50
C ILE A 103 6.24 -20.52 -5.51
N ALA A 104 5.33 -19.53 -5.61
CA ALA A 104 5.67 -18.12 -5.58
C ALA A 104 6.39 -17.75 -4.27
N ALA A 105 5.90 -18.25 -3.14
CA ALA A 105 6.49 -18.02 -1.82
C ALA A 105 7.94 -18.52 -1.67
N ARG A 106 8.33 -19.50 -2.50
CA ARG A 106 9.68 -20.08 -2.56
C ARG A 106 10.50 -19.54 -3.72
N THR A 107 10.04 -18.52 -4.45
CA THR A 107 10.77 -17.95 -5.58
C THR A 107 11.61 -16.75 -5.11
N ASP A 108 12.86 -16.65 -5.59
CA ASP A 108 13.87 -15.73 -5.08
C ASP A 108 13.65 -14.25 -5.46
N GLN A 109 12.94 -13.97 -6.55
CA GLN A 109 12.69 -12.60 -7.02
C GLN A 109 11.20 -12.34 -7.28
N CYS A 110 10.81 -11.07 -7.23
CA CYS A 110 9.47 -10.62 -7.59
C CYS A 110 9.54 -9.25 -8.26
N HIS A 111 9.56 -9.21 -9.60
CA HIS A 111 9.57 -7.94 -10.35
C HIS A 111 8.20 -7.71 -10.99
N TRP A 112 7.47 -6.71 -10.47
CA TRP A 112 6.15 -6.35 -10.99
C TRP A 112 6.20 -5.79 -12.40
N ASP A 113 7.29 -5.10 -12.77
CA ASP A 113 7.55 -4.54 -14.11
C ASP A 113 6.34 -3.82 -14.74
N ILE A 114 5.51 -3.19 -13.90
CA ILE A 114 4.37 -2.41 -14.37
C ILE A 114 4.87 -1.13 -15.06
N PRO A 115 4.22 -0.70 -16.16
CA PRO A 115 4.71 0.41 -16.99
C PRO A 115 4.35 1.79 -16.41
N ILE A 116 4.57 1.98 -15.10
CA ILE A 116 4.22 3.23 -14.41
C ILE A 116 5.03 4.43 -14.91
N ARG A 117 6.26 4.20 -15.38
CA ARG A 117 7.09 5.28 -15.91
C ARG A 117 6.58 5.79 -17.26
N GLU A 118 5.98 4.90 -18.05
CA GLU A 118 5.47 5.16 -19.38
C GLU A 118 4.01 5.61 -19.37
N LEU A 119 3.18 5.06 -18.46
CA LEU A 119 1.75 5.30 -18.41
C LEU A 119 1.30 6.21 -17.26
N GLY A 120 2.15 6.45 -16.26
CA GLY A 120 1.81 7.28 -15.09
C GLY A 120 0.51 6.85 -14.43
N ILE A 121 -0.41 7.78 -14.22
CA ILE A 121 -1.75 7.52 -13.67
C ILE A 121 -2.61 6.56 -14.51
N ALA A 122 -2.35 6.41 -15.81
CA ALA A 122 -3.10 5.49 -16.65
C ALA A 122 -2.67 4.02 -16.46
N THR A 123 -1.68 3.77 -15.59
CA THR A 123 -1.23 2.43 -15.23
C THR A 123 -2.34 1.69 -14.50
N LEU A 124 -2.81 0.60 -15.12
CA LEU A 124 -3.80 -0.28 -14.52
C LEU A 124 -3.13 -1.29 -13.59
N LEU A 125 -3.81 -1.60 -12.48
CA LEU A 125 -3.37 -2.56 -11.46
C LEU A 125 -4.41 -3.70 -11.31
N PRO A 126 -4.76 -4.41 -12.40
CA PRO A 126 -5.87 -5.36 -12.41
C PRO A 126 -5.67 -6.56 -11.47
N GLU A 127 -4.41 -6.92 -11.18
CA GLU A 127 -4.04 -8.06 -10.36
C GLU A 127 -4.34 -7.88 -8.87
N LEU A 128 -4.34 -6.64 -8.36
CA LEU A 128 -4.43 -6.38 -6.93
C LEU A 128 -5.74 -6.89 -6.31
N GLY A 129 -6.86 -6.76 -7.02
CA GLY A 129 -8.16 -7.26 -6.56
C GLY A 129 -8.14 -8.79 -6.38
N SER A 130 -7.67 -9.50 -7.40
CA SER A 130 -7.54 -10.95 -7.37
C SER A 130 -6.52 -11.44 -6.35
N LEU A 131 -5.39 -10.74 -6.16
CA LEU A 131 -4.37 -11.14 -5.18
C LEU A 131 -4.83 -10.89 -3.73
N ARG A 132 -5.65 -9.86 -3.48
CA ARG A 132 -6.36 -9.74 -2.20
C ARG A 132 -7.29 -10.91 -1.97
N GLN A 133 -7.98 -11.37 -3.01
CA GLN A 133 -8.84 -12.54 -2.90
C GLN A 133 -8.04 -13.81 -2.66
N ALA A 134 -6.90 -13.99 -3.33
CA ALA A 134 -5.99 -15.12 -3.09
C ALA A 134 -5.53 -15.16 -1.62
N ALA A 135 -5.23 -14.02 -1.02
CA ALA A 135 -4.91 -13.93 0.40
C ALA A 135 -6.08 -14.35 1.31
N ARG A 136 -7.33 -14.07 0.93
CA ARG A 136 -8.52 -14.57 1.66
C ARG A 136 -8.69 -16.07 1.53
N VAL A 137 -8.44 -16.63 0.35
CA VAL A 137 -8.44 -18.09 0.12
C VAL A 137 -7.41 -18.76 1.03
N LEU A 138 -6.15 -18.29 1.04
CA LEU A 138 -5.11 -18.80 1.94
C LEU A 138 -5.51 -18.65 3.42
N ALA A 139 -6.05 -17.50 3.82
CA ALA A 139 -6.48 -17.28 5.19
C ALA A 139 -7.59 -18.27 5.60
N ALA A 140 -8.62 -18.44 4.76
CA ALA A 140 -9.74 -19.33 5.04
C ALA A 140 -9.30 -20.81 5.06
N HIS A 141 -8.43 -21.22 4.13
CA HIS A 141 -7.86 -22.56 4.12
C HIS A 141 -6.98 -22.81 5.36
N ALA A 142 -6.15 -21.84 5.77
CA ALA A 142 -5.39 -21.96 7.01
C ALA A 142 -6.30 -22.19 8.23
N ARG A 143 -7.47 -21.53 8.30
CA ARG A 143 -8.45 -21.77 9.37
C ARG A 143 -9.05 -23.17 9.29
N LEU A 144 -9.33 -23.68 8.10
CA LEU A 144 -9.79 -25.07 7.92
C LEU A 144 -8.75 -26.05 8.49
N MET A 145 -7.48 -25.91 8.09
CA MET A 145 -6.37 -26.73 8.58
C MET A 145 -6.20 -26.64 10.11
N MET A 146 -6.33 -25.43 10.68
CA MET A 146 -6.33 -25.23 12.13
C MET A 146 -7.47 -25.98 12.83
N SER A 147 -8.68 -26.00 12.25
CA SER A 147 -9.83 -26.71 12.80
C SER A 147 -9.63 -28.24 12.81
N GLU A 148 -8.85 -28.75 11.85
CA GLU A 148 -8.50 -30.16 11.71
C GLU A 148 -7.27 -30.55 12.55
N GLY A 149 -6.59 -29.57 13.15
CA GLY A 149 -5.36 -29.76 13.91
C GLY A 149 -4.09 -29.89 13.05
N ASP A 150 -4.17 -29.65 11.75
CA ASP A 150 -3.00 -29.56 10.87
C ASP A 150 -2.37 -28.17 10.93
N PHE A 151 -1.58 -27.94 11.99
CA PHE A 151 -0.89 -26.67 12.18
C PHE A 151 0.23 -26.45 11.16
N ASP A 152 0.90 -27.50 10.69
CA ASP A 152 2.00 -27.35 9.73
C ASP A 152 1.45 -26.90 8.36
N GLY A 153 0.30 -27.44 7.93
CA GLY A 153 -0.43 -26.96 6.76
C GLY A 153 -0.90 -25.51 6.89
N ALA A 154 -1.52 -25.17 8.02
CA ALA A 154 -1.94 -23.79 8.28
C ALA A 154 -0.78 -22.78 8.25
N ILE A 155 0.37 -23.15 8.81
CA ILE A 155 1.57 -22.29 8.82
C ILE A 155 2.13 -22.11 7.40
N ARG A 156 2.05 -23.12 6.53
CA ARG A 156 2.49 -23.01 5.14
C ARG A 156 1.65 -22.01 4.33
N ASP A 157 0.35 -21.95 4.60
CA ASP A 157 -0.53 -20.93 4.00
C ASP A 157 -0.22 -19.54 4.52
N ILE A 158 -0.04 -19.41 5.83
CA ILE A 158 0.36 -18.15 6.46
C ILE A 158 1.68 -17.66 5.89
N GLU A 159 2.69 -18.53 5.79
CA GLU A 159 3.98 -18.22 5.15
C GLU A 159 3.75 -17.67 3.73
N SER A 160 2.93 -18.36 2.93
CA SER A 160 2.69 -17.97 1.53
C SER A 160 1.97 -16.63 1.43
N GLY A 161 1.03 -16.35 2.33
CA GLY A 161 0.35 -15.06 2.41
C GLY A 161 1.26 -13.94 2.91
N MET A 162 2.15 -14.22 3.88
CA MET A 162 3.14 -13.25 4.36
C MET A 162 4.11 -12.87 3.23
N VAL A 163 4.61 -13.86 2.48
CA VAL A 163 5.48 -13.63 1.31
C VAL A 163 4.75 -12.84 0.22
N LEU A 164 3.49 -13.22 -0.10
CA LEU A 164 2.67 -12.46 -1.06
C LEU A 164 2.52 -11.00 -0.64
N GLY A 165 2.20 -10.75 0.64
CA GLY A 165 2.03 -9.39 1.14
C GLY A 165 3.33 -8.58 1.15
N ARG A 166 4.49 -9.21 1.38
CA ARG A 166 5.81 -8.58 1.25
C ARG A 166 6.15 -8.25 -0.20
N ASN A 167 5.99 -9.21 -1.10
CA ASN A 167 6.21 -9.03 -2.54
C ASN A 167 5.33 -7.91 -3.11
N LEU A 168 4.06 -7.85 -2.71
CA LEU A 168 3.18 -6.72 -3.03
C LEU A 168 3.68 -5.41 -2.43
N SER A 169 4.27 -5.42 -1.23
CA SER A 169 4.78 -4.21 -0.60
C SER A 169 5.99 -3.59 -1.29
N GLU A 170 6.74 -4.41 -2.03
CA GLU A 170 7.88 -3.99 -2.84
C GLU A 170 7.46 -3.46 -4.23
N GLY A 171 6.16 -3.46 -4.54
CA GLY A 171 5.63 -2.88 -5.77
C GLY A 171 5.83 -1.36 -5.86
N PRO A 172 5.88 -0.79 -7.08
CA PRO A 172 6.31 0.60 -7.30
C PRO A 172 5.20 1.64 -7.02
N THR A 173 4.05 1.27 -6.46
CA THR A 173 2.97 2.23 -6.14
C THR A 173 2.55 2.12 -4.69
N LEU A 174 2.04 3.21 -4.13
CA LEU A 174 1.51 3.20 -2.76
C LEU A 174 0.32 2.25 -2.63
N ILE A 175 -0.43 2.07 -3.71
CA ILE A 175 -1.55 1.11 -3.75
C ILE A 175 -1.02 -0.32 -3.55
N HIS A 176 0.06 -0.73 -4.24
CA HIS A 176 0.70 -2.02 -4.02
C HIS A 176 1.11 -2.19 -2.56
N ALA A 177 1.80 -1.19 -2.00
CA ALA A 177 2.24 -1.18 -0.61
C ALA A 177 1.10 -1.36 0.39
N LEU A 178 -0.01 -0.63 0.21
CA LEU A 178 -1.18 -0.73 1.07
C LEU A 178 -1.90 -2.07 0.94
N VAL A 179 -1.96 -2.62 -0.26
CA VAL A 179 -2.52 -3.97 -0.49
C VAL A 179 -1.63 -5.01 0.19
N GLY A 180 -0.32 -4.91 0.07
CA GLY A 180 0.64 -5.79 0.74
C GLY A 180 0.51 -5.75 2.28
N ILE A 181 0.40 -4.57 2.87
CA ILE A 181 0.12 -4.38 4.30
C ILE A 181 -1.20 -5.07 4.71
N ALA A 182 -2.26 -4.91 3.90
CA ALA A 182 -3.55 -5.54 4.19
C ALA A 182 -3.47 -7.08 4.15
N VAL A 183 -2.72 -7.64 3.20
CA VAL A 183 -2.49 -9.08 3.10
C VAL A 183 -1.70 -9.60 4.31
N GLN A 184 -0.63 -8.93 4.71
CA GLN A 184 0.14 -9.32 5.91
C GLN A 184 -0.70 -9.20 7.19
N SER A 185 -1.53 -8.15 7.32
CA SER A 185 -2.44 -8.00 8.45
C SER A 185 -3.39 -9.19 8.57
N LEU A 186 -3.95 -9.62 7.44
CA LEU A 186 -4.85 -10.78 7.40
C LEU A 186 -4.16 -12.07 7.86
N MET A 187 -2.88 -12.26 7.51
CA MET A 187 -2.09 -13.41 7.94
C MET A 187 -1.72 -13.34 9.43
N LEU A 188 -1.41 -12.14 9.96
CA LEU A 188 -1.14 -11.97 11.39
C LEU A 188 -2.35 -12.21 12.28
N ASP A 189 -3.57 -12.03 11.74
CA ASP A 189 -4.80 -12.45 12.43
C ASP A 189 -4.91 -13.97 12.52
N ARG A 190 -4.47 -14.70 11.48
CA ARG A 190 -4.37 -16.17 11.51
C ARG A 190 -3.29 -16.65 12.50
N VAL A 191 -2.17 -15.94 12.61
CA VAL A 191 -1.14 -16.22 13.63
C VAL A 191 -1.72 -16.05 15.05
N GLU A 192 -2.49 -14.99 15.29
CA GLU A 192 -3.16 -14.79 16.58
C GLU A 192 -4.17 -15.90 16.88
N GLU A 193 -4.98 -16.29 15.90
CA GLU A 193 -5.94 -17.39 16.02
C GLU A 193 -5.25 -18.72 16.34
N LEU A 194 -4.20 -19.06 15.60
CA LEU A 194 -3.36 -20.24 15.83
C LEU A 194 -2.75 -20.24 17.25
N SER A 195 -2.33 -19.07 17.73
CA SER A 195 -1.74 -18.90 19.08
C SER A 195 -2.70 -19.26 20.22
N SER A 196 -4.00 -19.23 19.95
CA SER A 196 -5.05 -19.56 20.92
C SER A 196 -5.33 -21.06 21.03
N LEU A 197 -4.87 -21.86 20.05
CA LEU A 197 -5.20 -23.28 19.94
C LEU A 197 -4.24 -24.14 20.76
N GLU A 198 -4.79 -25.14 21.43
CA GLU A 198 -3.99 -26.12 22.18
C GLU A 198 -3.14 -26.96 21.21
N GLY A 199 -1.87 -27.16 21.56
CA GLY A 199 -0.91 -27.91 20.73
C GLY A 199 -0.29 -27.13 19.56
N ALA A 200 -0.79 -25.93 19.25
CA ALA A 200 -0.21 -25.10 18.20
C ALA A 200 1.24 -24.70 18.55
N PRO A 201 2.17 -24.75 17.58
CA PRO A 201 3.57 -24.41 17.82
C PRO A 201 3.74 -22.93 18.17
N ASN A 202 4.88 -22.62 18.77
CA ASN A 202 5.29 -21.25 19.02
C ASN A 202 5.94 -20.65 17.77
N LEU A 203 5.49 -19.46 17.38
CA LEU A 203 5.89 -18.78 16.14
C LEU A 203 6.78 -17.55 16.38
N TYR A 204 7.30 -17.36 17.58
CA TYR A 204 8.11 -16.18 17.94
C TYR A 204 9.19 -15.87 16.90
N TRP A 205 10.00 -16.87 16.55
CA TRP A 205 11.10 -16.69 15.61
C TRP A 205 10.66 -16.55 14.16
N ALA A 206 9.50 -17.09 13.77
CA ALA A 206 8.96 -16.86 12.45
C ALA A 206 8.61 -15.37 12.27
N ILE A 207 8.00 -14.75 13.30
CA ILE A 207 7.65 -13.33 13.29
C ILE A 207 8.91 -12.45 13.47
N ALA A 208 9.83 -12.83 14.36
CA ALA A 208 11.01 -12.03 14.66
C ALA A 208 11.97 -11.87 13.47
N ASN A 209 12.00 -12.86 12.57
CA ASN A 209 12.82 -12.83 11.36
C ASN A 209 12.08 -12.26 10.15
N GLU A 210 10.80 -11.90 10.29
CA GLU A 210 10.01 -11.30 9.20
C GLU A 210 10.48 -9.85 8.93
N PRO A 211 10.84 -9.52 7.67
CA PRO A 211 11.20 -8.16 7.31
C PRO A 211 10.06 -7.17 7.61
N ARG A 212 10.42 -5.97 8.11
CA ARG A 212 9.43 -4.90 8.29
C ARG A 212 9.05 -4.30 6.94
N VAL A 213 7.78 -3.93 6.80
CA VAL A 213 7.28 -3.28 5.60
C VAL A 213 8.03 -1.96 5.37
N SER A 214 8.55 -1.77 4.17
CA SER A 214 9.08 -0.47 3.72
C SER A 214 8.13 0.15 2.71
N LEU A 215 7.90 1.46 2.83
CA LEU A 215 7.17 2.26 1.84
C LEU A 215 8.10 3.02 0.89
N GLU A 216 9.42 2.90 1.07
CA GLU A 216 10.41 3.76 0.42
C GLU A 216 10.31 3.73 -1.11
N GLU A 217 10.25 2.53 -1.69
CA GLU A 217 10.20 2.34 -3.14
C GLU A 217 8.92 2.94 -3.75
N ALA A 218 7.77 2.62 -3.15
CA ALA A 218 6.49 3.19 -3.54
C ALA A 218 6.52 4.73 -3.46
N LEU A 219 6.99 5.30 -2.35
CA LEU A 219 7.06 6.75 -2.18
C LEU A 219 7.98 7.43 -3.18
N ARG A 220 9.08 6.78 -3.57
CA ARG A 220 10.00 7.31 -4.60
C ARG A 220 9.28 7.47 -5.94
N PHE A 221 8.43 6.53 -6.31
CA PHE A 221 7.65 6.59 -7.54
C PHE A 221 6.46 7.55 -7.44
N GLU A 222 5.74 7.55 -6.31
CA GLU A 222 4.64 8.49 -6.05
C GLU A 222 5.13 9.94 -6.07
N ALA A 223 6.34 10.22 -5.58
CA ALA A 223 6.92 11.54 -5.66
C ALA A 223 7.14 12.01 -7.11
N ALA A 224 7.33 11.09 -8.06
CA ALA A 224 7.55 11.36 -9.48
C ALA A 224 6.28 11.15 -10.33
N PHE A 225 5.11 11.06 -9.69
CA PHE A 225 3.87 10.64 -10.36
C PHE A 225 3.41 11.58 -11.48
N ILE A 226 3.55 12.90 -11.27
CA ILE A 226 3.21 13.91 -12.28
C ILE A 226 4.16 13.81 -13.48
N GLU A 227 5.45 13.61 -13.20
CA GLU A 227 6.50 13.49 -14.20
C GLU A 227 6.34 12.21 -15.04
N PHE A 228 5.83 11.13 -14.46
CA PHE A 228 5.47 9.91 -15.20
C PHE A 228 4.19 10.08 -16.02
N SER A 229 3.25 10.91 -15.55
CA SER A 229 1.96 11.13 -16.23
C SER A 229 2.07 12.13 -17.38
N ASP A 230 3.03 13.06 -17.34
CA ASP A 230 3.37 13.95 -18.44
C ASP A 230 4.85 14.38 -18.39
N ILE A 231 5.67 13.71 -19.21
CA ILE A 231 7.11 14.01 -19.34
C ILE A 231 7.32 15.46 -19.81
N GLY A 232 6.35 16.03 -20.56
CA GLY A 232 6.45 17.34 -21.17
C GLY A 232 6.67 18.46 -20.17
N ILE A 233 6.16 18.34 -18.92
CA ILE A 233 6.28 19.40 -17.90
C ILE A 233 7.73 19.63 -17.46
N ARG A 234 8.57 18.59 -17.47
CA ARG A 234 10.00 18.69 -17.11
C ARG A 234 10.82 19.41 -18.19
N ASP A 235 10.39 19.28 -19.44
CA ASP A 235 11.10 19.82 -20.59
C ASP A 235 10.68 21.25 -20.93
N LEU A 236 9.84 21.90 -20.10
CA LEU A 236 9.39 23.28 -20.27
C LEU A 236 10.42 24.30 -19.72
N ASP A 237 11.57 24.42 -20.39
CA ASP A 237 12.61 25.41 -20.05
C ASP A 237 12.63 26.58 -21.06
N HIS A 238 12.24 27.78 -20.60
CA HIS A 238 12.26 29.01 -21.40
C HIS A 238 13.67 29.44 -21.83
N ARG A 239 14.73 28.90 -21.21
CA ARG A 239 16.12 29.21 -21.58
C ARG A 239 16.58 28.47 -22.83
N THR A 240 15.92 27.35 -23.16
CA THR A 240 16.32 26.48 -24.27
C THR A 240 15.29 26.45 -25.39
N LEU A 241 14.02 26.72 -25.08
CA LEU A 241 12.92 26.70 -26.04
C LEU A 241 12.59 28.10 -26.58
N SER A 242 12.24 28.18 -27.86
CA SER A 242 11.65 29.39 -28.44
C SER A 242 10.23 29.63 -27.92
N VAL A 243 9.75 30.87 -27.97
CA VAL A 243 8.38 31.22 -27.51
C VAL A 243 7.29 30.36 -28.21
N PRO A 244 7.31 30.14 -29.55
CA PRO A 244 6.32 29.28 -30.20
C PRO A 244 6.37 27.82 -29.72
N GLU A 245 7.57 27.29 -29.46
CA GLU A 245 7.72 25.93 -28.92
C GLU A 245 7.19 25.83 -27.49
N LEU A 246 7.45 26.87 -26.68
CA LEU A 246 6.98 26.94 -25.30
C LEU A 246 5.46 26.99 -25.23
N GLU A 247 4.81 27.81 -26.07
CA GLU A 247 3.36 27.83 -26.20
C GLU A 247 2.79 26.49 -26.64
N SER A 248 3.41 25.86 -27.64
CA SER A 248 2.99 24.57 -28.16
C SER A 248 3.03 23.49 -27.08
N ARG A 249 4.18 23.32 -26.41
CA ARG A 249 4.36 22.30 -25.37
C ARG A 249 3.48 22.56 -24.15
N THR A 250 3.38 23.81 -23.69
CA THR A 250 2.49 24.18 -22.57
C THR A 250 1.04 23.80 -22.86
N ARG A 251 0.56 24.09 -24.08
CA ARG A 251 -0.80 23.73 -24.50
C ARG A 251 -1.00 22.21 -24.51
N SER A 252 -0.03 21.46 -25.03
CA SER A 252 -0.08 19.99 -25.01
C SER A 252 -0.13 19.45 -23.58
N THR A 253 0.69 19.97 -22.66
CA THR A 253 0.66 19.57 -21.24
C THR A 253 -0.70 19.83 -20.60
N ILE A 254 -1.27 21.02 -20.80
CA ILE A 254 -2.61 21.37 -20.31
C ILE A 254 -3.68 20.41 -20.87
N GLN A 255 -3.61 20.09 -22.18
CA GLN A 255 -4.54 19.17 -22.82
C GLN A 255 -4.39 17.73 -22.33
N ASN A 256 -3.16 17.28 -22.07
CA ASN A 256 -2.88 15.95 -21.51
C ASN A 256 -3.50 15.82 -20.13
N PHE A 257 -3.21 16.74 -19.20
CA PHE A 257 -3.81 16.73 -17.86
C PHE A 257 -5.33 16.93 -17.89
N THR A 258 -5.87 17.72 -18.82
CA THR A 258 -7.33 17.83 -19.01
C THR A 258 -7.94 16.48 -19.37
N ARG A 259 -7.34 15.74 -20.31
CA ARG A 259 -7.80 14.39 -20.68
C ARG A 259 -7.67 13.44 -19.49
N LEU A 260 -6.55 13.51 -18.79
CA LEU A 260 -6.24 12.69 -17.62
C LEU A 260 -7.30 12.83 -16.52
N MET A 261 -7.65 14.07 -16.18
CA MET A 261 -8.71 14.38 -15.21
C MET A 261 -10.08 13.93 -15.70
N GLY A 262 -10.35 14.03 -17.01
CA GLY A 262 -11.58 13.50 -17.61
C GLY A 262 -11.71 11.97 -17.56
N TYR A 263 -10.59 11.23 -17.57
CA TYR A 263 -10.57 9.77 -17.35
C TYR A 263 -10.72 9.40 -15.86
N ALA A 264 -10.33 10.29 -14.95
CA ALA A 264 -10.46 10.11 -13.51
C ALA A 264 -11.89 10.40 -12.98
N GLU A 265 -12.88 10.64 -13.85
CA GLU A 265 -14.29 10.78 -13.45
C GLU A 265 -14.86 9.44 -12.95
N THR A 266 -14.70 9.19 -11.64
CA THR A 266 -15.44 8.17 -10.89
C THR A 266 -16.89 8.61 -10.69
N PRO A 267 -17.90 7.71 -10.77
CA PRO A 267 -19.27 8.05 -10.41
C PRO A 267 -19.33 8.49 -8.94
N GLY A 268 -19.61 9.77 -8.70
CA GLY A 268 -19.72 10.35 -7.35
C GLY A 268 -18.77 11.52 -7.04
N MET A 269 -17.74 11.76 -7.85
CA MET A 269 -16.96 13.00 -7.82
C MET A 269 -17.53 13.98 -8.85
N THR A 270 -18.64 14.63 -8.52
CA THR A 270 -19.13 15.76 -9.33
C THR A 270 -18.24 16.98 -9.08
N GLY A 271 -17.19 17.13 -9.90
CA GLY A 271 -16.21 18.22 -9.79
C GLY A 271 -15.72 18.69 -11.15
N SER A 272 -16.58 19.42 -11.86
CA SER A 272 -16.33 20.17 -13.10
C SER A 272 -15.63 19.42 -14.25
N SER A 273 -16.38 19.15 -15.31
CA SER A 273 -15.92 18.93 -16.68
C SER A 273 -15.32 20.22 -17.29
N GLY A 274 -14.39 20.85 -16.57
CA GLY A 274 -13.67 22.06 -16.92
C GLY A 274 -12.20 21.74 -17.22
N ALA A 275 -11.65 22.36 -18.25
CA ALA A 275 -10.26 22.20 -18.64
C ALA A 275 -9.30 22.34 -17.43
N PHE A 276 -8.32 21.44 -17.34
CA PHE A 276 -7.21 21.55 -16.39
C PHE A 276 -6.50 22.88 -16.64
N LEU A 277 -6.38 23.75 -15.63
CA LEU A 277 -5.91 25.13 -15.80
C LEU A 277 -6.71 25.92 -16.86
N GLY A 278 -8.03 25.97 -16.70
CA GLY A 278 -8.90 26.81 -17.55
C GLY A 278 -8.58 28.31 -17.47
N ILE A 279 -9.06 29.09 -18.45
CA ILE A 279 -8.77 30.54 -18.58
C ILE A 279 -9.01 31.32 -17.28
N ALA A 280 -10.10 31.02 -16.55
CA ALA A 280 -10.40 31.67 -15.28
C ALA A 280 -9.33 31.39 -14.20
N GLN A 281 -8.82 30.15 -14.12
CA GLN A 281 -7.74 29.79 -13.20
C GLN A 281 -6.44 30.49 -13.57
N VAL A 282 -6.07 30.48 -14.87
CA VAL A 282 -4.87 31.17 -15.38
C VAL A 282 -4.90 32.65 -15.01
N MET A 283 -6.01 33.35 -15.26
CA MET A 283 -6.15 34.77 -14.92
C MET A 283 -6.06 35.03 -13.41
N THR A 284 -6.47 34.07 -12.58
CA THR A 284 -6.40 34.19 -11.12
C THR A 284 -4.97 34.04 -10.61
N VAL A 285 -4.19 33.09 -11.14
CA VAL A 285 -2.82 32.80 -10.66
C VAL A 285 -1.74 33.67 -11.30
N TYR A 286 -2.00 34.22 -12.49
CA TYR A 286 -0.98 34.93 -13.27
C TYR A 286 -0.30 36.11 -12.55
N PRO A 287 -0.99 36.99 -11.79
CA PRO A 287 -0.32 38.07 -11.08
C PRO A 287 0.75 37.59 -10.08
N ALA A 288 0.43 36.55 -9.31
CA ALA A 288 1.38 35.93 -8.38
C ALA A 288 2.50 35.19 -9.13
N ALA A 289 2.16 34.52 -10.22
CA ALA A 289 3.12 33.82 -11.07
C ALA A 289 4.16 34.77 -11.68
N LYS A 290 3.71 35.90 -12.24
CA LYS A 290 4.59 36.96 -12.77
C LYS A 290 5.53 37.48 -11.69
N GLN A 291 5.00 37.78 -10.49
CA GLN A 291 5.81 38.29 -9.39
C GLN A 291 6.87 37.26 -8.94
N SER A 292 6.49 35.97 -8.84
CA SER A 292 7.43 34.90 -8.49
C SER A 292 8.61 34.79 -9.45
N PHE A 293 8.39 34.95 -10.76
CA PHE A 293 9.49 34.96 -11.74
C PHE A 293 10.40 36.19 -11.59
N ILE A 294 9.84 37.35 -11.27
CA ILE A 294 10.61 38.57 -11.00
C ILE A 294 11.45 38.41 -9.74
N ASP A 295 10.86 37.85 -8.67
CA ASP A 295 11.54 37.60 -7.40
C ASP A 295 12.68 36.57 -7.54
N GLN A 296 12.56 35.65 -8.50
CA GLN A 296 13.62 34.72 -8.91
C GLN A 296 14.72 35.36 -9.77
N GLY A 297 14.64 36.68 -10.03
CA GLY A 297 15.67 37.47 -10.70
C GLY A 297 15.44 37.68 -12.19
N MET A 298 14.28 37.32 -12.75
CA MET A 298 13.98 37.59 -14.15
C MET A 298 13.53 39.05 -14.34
N PRO A 299 14.09 39.80 -15.31
CA PRO A 299 13.62 41.15 -15.62
C PRO A 299 12.14 41.15 -16.01
N GLU A 300 11.40 42.18 -15.56
CA GLU A 300 9.96 42.28 -15.85
C GLU A 300 9.64 42.26 -17.36
N SER A 301 10.50 42.86 -18.18
CA SER A 301 10.40 42.83 -19.64
C SER A 301 10.42 41.42 -20.22
N ASP A 302 11.23 40.55 -19.62
CA ASP A 302 11.48 39.20 -20.11
C ASP A 302 10.33 38.29 -19.70
N VAL A 303 9.82 38.43 -18.47
CA VAL A 303 8.61 37.74 -18.02
C VAL A 303 7.41 38.14 -18.88
N ALA A 304 7.28 39.42 -19.23
CA ALA A 304 6.20 39.92 -20.08
C ALA A 304 6.25 39.39 -21.52
N ALA A 305 7.42 38.93 -21.99
CA ALA A 305 7.59 38.31 -23.29
C ALA A 305 7.23 36.81 -23.30
N LEU A 306 7.09 36.18 -22.13
CA LEU A 306 6.72 34.77 -22.02
C LEU A 306 5.20 34.57 -22.19
N PRO A 307 4.78 33.41 -22.70
CA PRO A 307 3.37 33.05 -22.76
C PRO A 307 2.74 33.01 -21.37
N VAL A 308 1.59 33.67 -21.22
CA VAL A 308 0.84 33.74 -19.94
C VAL A 308 0.52 32.36 -19.39
N THR A 309 0.11 31.42 -20.25
CA THR A 309 -0.20 30.03 -19.86
C THR A 309 1.02 29.26 -19.40
N TYR A 310 2.20 29.55 -19.96
CA TYR A 310 3.46 28.93 -19.52
C TYR A 310 3.82 29.41 -18.11
N VAL A 311 3.80 30.72 -17.89
CA VAL A 311 4.11 31.33 -16.58
C VAL A 311 3.17 30.80 -15.50
N ALA A 312 1.87 30.72 -15.80
CA ALA A 312 0.87 30.15 -14.90
C ALA A 312 1.07 28.66 -14.63
N LEU A 313 1.31 27.83 -15.65
CA LEU A 313 1.55 26.39 -15.50
C LEU A 313 2.80 26.12 -14.68
N ARG A 314 3.91 26.79 -15.01
CA ARG A 314 5.20 26.61 -14.32
C ARG A 314 5.11 27.00 -12.86
N TYR A 315 4.51 28.15 -12.55
CA TYR A 315 4.27 28.59 -11.18
C TYR A 315 3.44 27.57 -10.38
N THR A 316 2.36 27.08 -10.98
CA THR A 316 1.47 26.09 -10.35
C THR A 316 2.21 24.76 -10.08
N TYR A 317 3.05 24.33 -11.02
CA TYR A 317 3.84 23.11 -10.83
C TYR A 317 4.97 23.28 -9.80
N ASP A 318 5.66 24.43 -9.77
CA ASP A 318 6.66 24.72 -8.74
C ASP A 318 6.05 24.75 -7.33
N ASP A 319 4.86 25.34 -7.20
CA ASP A 319 4.10 25.31 -5.95
C ASP A 319 3.72 23.88 -5.54
N TYR A 320 3.30 23.05 -6.50
CA TYR A 320 3.07 21.62 -6.27
C TYR A 320 4.34 20.90 -5.80
N THR A 321 5.49 21.14 -6.45
CA THR A 321 6.78 20.52 -6.05
C THR A 321 7.13 20.90 -4.62
N ARG A 322 6.96 22.17 -4.24
CA ARG A 322 7.16 22.63 -2.86
C ARG A 322 6.24 21.88 -1.89
N LEU A 323 4.94 21.78 -2.21
CA LEU A 323 3.96 21.12 -1.36
C LEU A 323 4.21 19.62 -1.21
N ARG A 324 4.51 18.95 -2.33
CA ARG A 324 4.93 17.55 -2.37
C ARG A 324 6.15 17.34 -1.48
N ASP A 325 7.21 18.12 -1.66
CA ASP A 325 8.44 17.92 -0.88
C ASP A 325 8.22 18.22 0.62
N ASP A 326 7.34 19.16 0.96
CA ASP A 326 7.00 19.48 2.36
C ASP A 326 6.32 18.33 3.10
N ILE A 327 5.54 17.51 2.40
CA ILE A 327 4.90 16.31 2.97
C ILE A 327 5.79 15.07 2.89
N PHE A 328 6.45 14.81 1.74
CA PHE A 328 7.26 13.61 1.53
C PHE A 328 8.52 13.55 2.42
N LYS A 329 9.13 14.69 2.75
CA LYS A 329 10.35 14.74 3.59
C LYS A 329 10.19 14.06 4.96
N TRP A 330 8.97 14.00 5.50
CA TRP A 330 8.71 13.38 6.80
C TRP A 330 8.93 11.86 6.80
N PHE A 331 8.92 11.21 5.64
CA PHE A 331 9.18 9.78 5.52
C PHE A 331 10.67 9.41 5.67
N SER A 332 11.57 10.39 5.59
CA SER A 332 13.00 10.21 5.89
C SER A 332 13.30 10.15 7.38
N LEU A 333 12.30 10.37 8.25
CA LEU A 333 12.44 10.33 9.69
C LEU A 333 11.70 9.13 10.29
N PRO A 334 12.13 8.64 11.47
CA PRO A 334 11.36 7.68 12.24
C PRO A 334 9.95 8.20 12.54
N TYR A 335 8.96 7.30 12.62
CA TYR A 335 7.56 7.69 12.74
C TYR A 335 7.26 8.64 13.92
N TRP A 336 7.88 8.43 15.08
CA TRP A 336 7.63 9.25 16.27
C TRP A 336 8.04 10.72 16.07
N ASP A 337 9.08 10.98 15.28
CA ASP A 337 9.52 12.33 14.89
C ASP A 337 8.69 12.87 13.73
N ALA A 338 8.33 12.01 12.77
CA ALA A 338 7.61 12.37 11.56
C ALA A 338 6.13 12.77 11.81
N ARG A 339 5.43 12.10 12.73
CA ARG A 339 3.96 12.16 12.83
C ARG A 339 3.39 13.57 13.00
N VAL A 340 4.05 14.42 13.79
CA VAL A 340 3.58 15.80 14.05
C VAL A 340 3.82 16.67 12.82
N GLY A 341 4.97 16.48 12.16
CA GLY A 341 5.31 17.18 10.94
C GLY A 341 4.39 16.82 9.78
N LEU A 342 4.09 15.53 9.62
CA LEU A 342 3.23 15.00 8.57
C LEU A 342 1.78 15.49 8.73
N ALA A 343 1.22 15.42 9.94
CA ALA A 343 -0.12 15.95 10.21
C ALA A 343 -0.23 17.46 9.94
N ARG A 344 0.80 18.23 10.30
CA ARG A 344 0.86 19.67 10.01
C ARG A 344 0.96 19.94 8.50
N ALA A 345 1.78 19.18 7.77
CA ALA A 345 1.92 19.32 6.32
C ALA A 345 0.59 19.03 5.61
N GLU A 346 -0.12 17.98 6.00
CA GLU A 346 -1.47 17.68 5.46
C GLU A 346 -2.50 18.76 5.80
N SER A 347 -2.55 19.23 7.05
CA SER A 347 -3.45 20.34 7.40
C SER A 347 -3.13 21.63 6.62
N SER A 348 -1.85 21.87 6.34
CA SER A 348 -1.42 23.01 5.51
C SER A 348 -1.86 22.82 4.06
N LEU A 349 -1.72 21.60 3.52
CA LEU A 349 -2.17 21.25 2.18
C LEU A 349 -3.69 21.41 2.02
N GLU A 350 -4.49 20.96 2.99
CA GLU A 350 -5.95 21.13 2.99
C GLU A 350 -6.34 22.62 3.04
N ALA A 351 -5.67 23.40 3.90
CA ALA A 351 -5.91 24.84 4.00
C ALA A 351 -5.49 25.59 2.73
N GLU A 352 -4.41 25.17 2.08
CA GLU A 352 -3.94 25.72 0.81
C GLU A 352 -4.86 25.29 -0.35
N ALA A 353 -5.33 24.05 -0.40
CA ALA A 353 -6.29 23.59 -1.41
C ALA A 353 -7.62 24.39 -1.37
N GLY A 354 -8.05 24.82 -0.18
CA GLY A 354 -9.20 25.71 -0.01
C GLY A 354 -8.99 27.17 -0.44
N ARG A 355 -7.74 27.60 -0.65
CA ARG A 355 -7.36 29.00 -0.96
C ARG A 355 -6.72 29.17 -2.34
N HIS A 356 -6.02 28.16 -2.82
CA HIS A 356 -5.23 28.17 -4.05
C HIS A 356 -5.79 27.18 -5.06
N LEU A 357 -6.02 27.65 -6.28
CA LEU A 357 -6.45 26.86 -7.43
C LEU A 357 -5.25 26.10 -8.02
N ASN A 358 -4.58 25.26 -7.24
CA ASN A 358 -3.51 24.39 -7.75
C ASN A 358 -4.08 22.99 -8.07
N PRO A 359 -4.40 22.69 -9.34
CA PRO A 359 -5.01 21.42 -9.71
C PRO A 359 -4.06 20.22 -9.55
N PHE A 360 -2.74 20.41 -9.45
CA PHE A 360 -1.82 19.29 -9.24
C PHE A 360 -1.92 18.69 -7.82
N VAL A 361 -2.40 19.47 -6.84
CA VAL A 361 -2.58 19.00 -5.46
C VAL A 361 -3.55 17.81 -5.37
N ALA A 362 -4.51 17.71 -6.29
CA ALA A 362 -5.44 16.58 -6.35
C ALA A 362 -4.75 15.22 -6.60
N PHE A 363 -3.51 15.22 -7.10
CA PHE A 363 -2.73 14.00 -7.34
C PHE A 363 -1.83 13.62 -6.15
N LEU A 364 -1.80 14.40 -5.06
CA LEU A 364 -1.07 13.99 -3.86
C LEU A 364 -1.85 12.91 -3.10
N PRO A 365 -1.22 11.76 -2.78
CA PRO A 365 -1.89 10.70 -2.05
C PRO A 365 -2.06 11.05 -0.56
N ALA A 366 -2.93 10.31 0.13
CA ALA A 366 -3.13 10.43 1.58
C ALA A 366 -1.97 9.76 2.35
N LEU A 367 -0.88 10.49 2.53
CA LEU A 367 0.39 9.97 3.04
C LEU A 367 0.38 9.64 4.55
N SER A 368 -0.31 10.40 5.40
CA SER A 368 -0.44 10.05 6.84
C SER A 368 -1.08 8.69 7.03
N LYS A 369 -2.18 8.42 6.31
CA LYS A 369 -2.88 7.15 6.42
C LYS A 369 -2.00 5.97 5.99
N ALA A 370 -1.15 6.17 4.98
CA ALA A 370 -0.21 5.15 4.55
C ALA A 370 0.88 4.90 5.62
N ARG A 371 1.47 5.97 6.17
CA ARG A 371 2.45 5.86 7.25
C ARG A 371 1.87 5.21 8.50
N GLU A 372 0.65 5.58 8.88
CA GLU A 372 -0.08 4.95 9.97
C GLU A 372 -0.30 3.46 9.72
N SER A 373 -0.65 3.07 8.49
CA SER A 373 -0.86 1.66 8.12
C SER A 373 0.42 0.84 8.28
N GLN A 374 1.57 1.38 7.84
CA GLN A 374 2.89 0.77 8.05
C GLN A 374 3.19 0.57 9.54
N VAL A 375 3.00 1.60 10.36
CA VAL A 375 3.27 1.53 11.80
C VAL A 375 2.29 0.58 12.50
N ARG A 376 1.03 0.54 12.07
CA ARG A 376 0.04 -0.40 12.63
C ARG A 376 0.45 -1.85 12.39
N ILE A 377 0.94 -2.20 11.19
CA ILE A 377 1.37 -3.58 10.92
C ILE A 377 2.63 -3.95 11.69
N GLU A 378 3.61 -3.05 11.80
CA GLU A 378 4.82 -3.27 12.61
C GLU A 378 4.46 -3.53 14.09
N ARG A 379 3.58 -2.70 14.65
CA ARG A 379 3.07 -2.88 16.02
C ARG A 379 2.27 -4.17 16.18
N ALA A 380 1.52 -4.58 15.15
CA ALA A 380 0.78 -5.84 15.18
C ALA A 380 1.75 -7.03 15.26
N MET A 381 2.81 -7.04 14.45
CA MET A 381 3.86 -8.05 14.52
C MET A 381 4.52 -8.10 15.90
N ASP A 382 4.93 -6.95 16.44
CA ASP A 382 5.54 -6.87 17.78
C ASP A 382 4.62 -7.40 18.87
N LEU A 383 3.31 -7.13 18.75
CA LEU A 383 2.33 -7.65 19.69
C LEU A 383 2.22 -9.18 19.61
N ARG A 384 2.26 -9.78 18.41
CA ARG A 384 2.26 -11.24 18.27
C ARG A 384 3.55 -11.85 18.80
N MET A 385 4.70 -11.20 18.62
CA MET A 385 5.96 -11.62 19.26
C MET A 385 5.84 -11.63 20.79
N LEU A 386 5.23 -10.60 21.39
CA LEU A 386 4.99 -10.56 22.83
C LEU A 386 4.08 -11.71 23.28
N VAL A 387 2.99 -11.97 22.54
CA VAL A 387 2.09 -13.09 22.80
C VAL A 387 2.86 -14.42 22.78
N GLU A 388 3.66 -14.68 21.75
CA GLU A 388 4.46 -15.90 21.64
C GLU A 388 5.50 -16.05 22.76
N ALA A 389 6.14 -14.95 23.18
CA ALA A 389 7.06 -14.98 24.32
C ALA A 389 6.35 -15.35 25.64
N LEU A 390 5.10 -14.89 25.82
CA LEU A 390 4.29 -15.24 26.98
C LEU A 390 3.84 -16.70 26.93
N ARG A 391 3.44 -17.21 25.76
CA ARG A 391 3.13 -18.65 25.56
C ARG A 391 4.30 -19.53 25.98
N HIS A 392 5.52 -19.12 25.63
CA HIS A 392 6.75 -19.80 26.02
C HIS A 392 7.02 -19.75 27.52
N HIS A 393 6.86 -18.57 28.13
CA HIS A 393 7.06 -18.39 29.58
C HIS A 393 6.10 -19.25 30.40
N VAL A 394 4.82 -19.28 30.01
CA VAL A 394 3.79 -20.10 30.66
C VAL A 394 4.09 -21.59 30.50
N ALA A 395 4.60 -22.04 29.35
CA ALA A 395 4.95 -23.45 29.14
C ALA A 395 6.18 -23.92 29.92
N LYS A 396 7.04 -22.99 30.38
CA LYS A 396 8.22 -23.29 31.22
C LYS A 396 7.93 -23.32 32.72
N THR A 397 6.81 -22.73 33.14
CA THR A 397 6.40 -22.63 34.55
C THR A 397 5.46 -23.76 34.88
#